data_AF-A0A1G5CGT3-F1
#
_entry.id   AF-A0A1G5CGT3-F1
#
_cell.length_a   1.000
_cell.length_b   1.000
_cell.length_c   1.000
_cell.angle_alpha   90.00
_cell.angle_beta   90.00
_cell.angle_gamma   90.00
#
_symmetry.space_group_name_H-M   'P 1'
#
loop_
_entity.id
_entity.type
_entity.pdbx_description
1 polymer ?
#
loop_
_entity_poly.entity_id
_entity_poly.type
_entity_poly.pdbx_seq_one_letter_code
_entity_poly.pdbx_strand_id
1 'polypeptide(L)'
;MCRLIPMVLGGALLLAGPSAWAQNPDPGDPSLGLPPVPVPEDNPVTEAKVALGERLFNEQRFSGDGTISCASCHEPDRAFTDGLALAMGRDGLKA
;
A
#
# COMPACT_ATOMS: atom_id res chain seq x y z
N MET A 1 7.07 -34.55 -46.68
CA MET A 1 8.35 -33.88 -46.36
C MET A 1 8.21 -33.22 -45.00
N CYS A 2 8.72 -33.90 -43.99
CA CYS A 2 8.66 -33.53 -42.57
C CYS A 2 9.72 -32.45 -42.31
N ARG A 3 9.30 -31.23 -41.95
CA ARG A 3 10.22 -30.22 -41.42
C ARG A 3 9.86 -29.96 -39.98
N LEU A 4 10.74 -30.49 -39.13
CA LEU A 4 10.79 -30.40 -37.69
C LEU A 4 10.75 -28.95 -37.21
N ILE A 5 9.91 -28.71 -36.20
CA ILE A 5 9.88 -27.53 -35.35
C ILE A 5 11.02 -27.66 -34.34
N PRO A 6 12.02 -26.77 -34.29
CA PRO A 6 12.78 -26.59 -33.07
C PRO A 6 12.00 -25.62 -32.17
N MET A 7 11.38 -26.22 -31.17
CA MET A 7 10.83 -25.58 -29.99
C MET A 7 11.95 -24.79 -29.31
N VAL A 8 12.06 -23.49 -29.61
CA VAL A 8 12.92 -22.60 -28.81
C VAL A 8 12.13 -22.27 -27.55
N LEU A 9 12.39 -23.03 -26.50
CA LEU A 9 12.16 -22.60 -25.12
C LEU A 9 13.03 -21.35 -24.86
N GLY A 10 12.53 -20.18 -25.26
CA GLY A 10 13.08 -18.88 -24.88
C GLY A 10 12.44 -18.45 -23.57
N GLY A 11 13.21 -18.51 -22.49
CA GLY A 11 12.75 -18.37 -21.12
C GLY A 11 11.92 -17.10 -20.87
N ALA A 12 10.85 -17.28 -20.07
CA ALA A 12 10.22 -16.17 -19.37
C ALA A 12 11.27 -15.56 -18.42
N LEU A 13 11.89 -14.47 -18.84
CA LEU A 13 12.56 -13.56 -17.92
C LEU A 13 11.45 -12.85 -17.14
N LEU A 14 10.97 -13.52 -16.09
CA LEU A 14 10.25 -12.87 -15.00
C LEU A 14 11.24 -11.90 -14.37
N LEU A 15 11.27 -10.66 -14.88
CA LEU A 15 11.71 -9.52 -14.10
C LEU A 15 10.73 -9.42 -12.93
N ALA A 16 11.03 -10.15 -11.86
CA ALA A 16 10.66 -9.74 -10.52
C ALA A 16 11.44 -8.44 -10.26
N GLY A 17 11.03 -7.37 -10.93
CA GLY A 17 11.44 -6.03 -10.55
C GLY A 17 11.05 -5.83 -9.10
N PRO A 18 11.86 -5.11 -8.30
CA PRO A 18 11.51 -4.82 -6.92
C PRO A 18 10.10 -4.26 -6.95
N SER A 19 9.22 -4.97 -6.28
CA SER A 19 7.82 -4.65 -6.20
C SER A 19 7.68 -3.20 -5.77
N ALA A 20 6.92 -2.42 -6.53
CA ALA A 20 6.94 -0.96 -6.58
C ALA A 20 6.54 -0.23 -5.27
N TRP A 21 6.47 -0.92 -4.14
CA TRP A 21 6.24 -0.36 -2.80
C TRP A 21 7.54 0.08 -2.09
N ALA A 22 8.72 -0.19 -2.65
CA ALA A 22 10.00 0.14 -2.01
C ALA A 22 10.50 1.60 -2.22
N GLN A 23 9.70 2.48 -2.80
CA GLN A 23 10.15 3.83 -3.18
C GLN A 23 9.80 4.93 -2.18
N ASN A 24 9.06 4.62 -1.10
CA ASN A 24 8.83 5.60 -0.05
C ASN A 24 10.07 5.68 0.86
N PRO A 25 10.67 6.86 1.07
CA PRO A 25 11.79 7.00 1.99
C PRO A 25 11.36 6.54 3.39
N ASP A 26 12.27 5.86 4.10
CA ASP A 26 12.06 5.46 5.49
C ASP A 26 11.72 6.72 6.31
N PRO A 27 10.59 6.78 7.04
CA PRO A 27 10.29 7.90 7.94
C PRO A 27 11.36 8.14 9.02
N GLY A 28 12.20 7.14 9.28
CA GLY A 28 13.40 7.23 10.11
C GLY A 28 14.69 7.61 9.38
N ASP A 29 14.64 7.96 8.08
CA ASP A 29 15.83 8.30 7.30
C ASP A 29 16.55 9.52 7.90
N PRO A 30 17.78 9.35 8.44
CA PRO A 30 18.55 10.44 9.01
C PRO A 30 18.87 11.56 8.01
N SER A 31 18.81 11.29 6.70
CA SER A 31 19.08 12.27 5.64
C SER A 31 18.11 13.45 5.65
N LEU A 32 16.90 13.25 6.19
CA LEU A 32 15.87 14.28 6.29
C LEU A 32 16.10 15.26 7.45
N GLY A 33 17.03 14.96 8.38
CA GLY A 33 17.30 15.79 9.55
C GLY A 33 16.13 15.90 10.53
N LEU A 34 15.15 14.99 10.43
CA LEU A 34 13.98 14.94 11.29
C LEU A 34 14.27 14.15 12.58
N PRO A 35 13.60 14.47 13.71
CA PRO A 35 13.67 13.61 14.88
C PRO A 35 13.07 12.24 14.59
N PRO A 36 13.49 11.18 15.31
CA PRO A 36 12.90 9.86 15.14
C PRO A 36 11.40 9.87 15.47
N VAL A 37 10.62 9.08 14.72
CA VAL A 37 9.19 8.90 14.97
C VAL A 37 9.00 8.23 16.34
N PRO A 38 8.22 8.82 17.27
CA PRO A 38 7.95 8.20 18.57
C PRO A 38 7.21 6.87 18.42
N VAL A 39 7.71 5.81 19.05
CA VAL A 39 7.07 4.49 19.11
C VAL A 39 6.55 4.26 20.53
N PRO A 40 5.24 4.11 20.74
CA PRO A 40 4.70 3.78 22.06
C PRO A 40 5.20 2.42 22.57
N GLU A 41 5.54 2.34 23.86
CA GLU A 41 6.09 1.12 24.48
C GLU A 41 5.12 -0.08 24.42
N ASP A 42 3.82 0.19 24.50
CA ASP A 42 2.74 -0.79 24.41
C ASP A 42 2.33 -1.13 22.97
N ASN A 43 2.89 -0.44 21.98
CA ASN A 43 2.60 -0.65 20.56
C ASN A 43 3.89 -0.68 19.71
N PRO A 44 4.84 -1.62 19.97
CA PRO A 44 6.07 -1.71 19.20
C PRO A 44 5.78 -2.08 17.74
N VAL A 45 6.58 -1.53 16.81
CA VAL A 45 6.49 -1.84 15.38
C VAL A 45 7.15 -3.19 15.12
N THR A 46 6.44 -4.08 14.45
CA THR A 46 6.96 -5.37 13.96
C THR A 46 6.52 -5.57 12.51
N GLU A 47 7.28 -6.32 11.72
CA GLU A 47 6.92 -6.61 10.32
C GLU A 47 5.51 -7.21 10.20
N ALA A 48 5.17 -8.13 11.12
CA ALA A 48 3.84 -8.73 11.18
C ALA A 48 2.73 -7.70 11.45
N LYS A 49 2.97 -6.69 12.29
CA LYS A 49 2.01 -5.62 12.57
C LYS A 49 1.90 -4.63 11.41
N VAL A 50 3.01 -4.34 10.72
CA VAL A 50 2.99 -3.52 9.50
C VAL A 50 2.16 -4.21 8.42
N ALA A 51 2.42 -5.49 8.14
CA ALA A 51 1.67 -6.26 7.15
C ALA A 51 0.19 -6.42 7.53
N LEU A 52 -0.12 -6.63 8.82
CA LEU A 52 -1.50 -6.63 9.28
C LEU A 52 -2.16 -5.26 9.10
N GLY A 53 -1.50 -4.17 9.48
CA GLY A 53 -1.99 -2.80 9.34
C GLY A 53 -2.30 -2.45 7.89
N GLU A 54 -1.40 -2.79 6.96
CA GLU A 54 -1.61 -2.61 5.52
C GLU A 54 -2.88 -3.34 5.04
N ARG A 55 -3.06 -4.60 5.45
CA ARG A 55 -4.27 -5.36 5.09
C ARG A 55 -5.54 -4.71 5.64
N LEU A 56 -5.51 -4.27 6.90
CA LEU A 56 -6.66 -3.63 7.54
C LEU A 56 -6.99 -2.26 6.93
N PHE A 57 -5.97 -1.49 6.54
CA PHE A 57 -6.15 -0.18 5.90
C PHE A 57 -6.93 -0.28 4.59
N ASN A 58 -6.79 -1.40 3.88
CA ASN A 58 -7.46 -1.70 2.62
C ASN A 58 -8.75 -2.55 2.80
N GLU A 59 -9.15 -2.90 4.03
CA GLU A 59 -10.26 -3.79 4.30
C GLU A 59 -11.58 -3.03 4.49
N GLN A 60 -12.55 -3.28 3.61
CA GLN A 60 -13.85 -2.60 3.64
C GLN A 60 -14.78 -3.16 4.72
N ARG A 61 -14.60 -4.42 5.14
CA ARG A 61 -15.45 -5.06 6.17
C ARG A 61 -15.40 -4.37 7.54
N PHE A 62 -14.48 -3.44 7.74
CA PHE A 62 -14.42 -2.59 8.94
C PHE A 62 -15.38 -1.40 8.90
N SER A 63 -15.89 -0.98 7.74
CA SER A 63 -16.99 -0.01 7.71
C SER A 63 -18.29 -0.70 8.13
N GLY A 64 -19.19 0.06 8.76
CA GLY A 64 -20.45 -0.50 9.28
C GLY A 64 -21.37 -1.14 8.23
N ASP A 65 -21.16 -0.86 6.94
CA ASP A 65 -21.92 -1.39 5.80
C ASP A 65 -21.05 -2.12 4.76
N GLY A 66 -19.73 -2.23 4.99
CA GLY A 66 -18.80 -2.87 4.07
C GLY A 66 -18.50 -2.12 2.77
N THR A 67 -18.81 -0.82 2.66
CA THR A 67 -18.66 -0.05 1.41
C THR A 67 -17.38 0.79 1.31
N ILE A 68 -16.71 1.09 2.43
CA ILE A 68 -15.52 1.95 2.46
C ILE A 68 -14.41 1.34 3.32
N SER A 69 -13.16 1.66 2.99
CA SER A 69 -11.97 1.36 3.78
C SER A 69 -11.21 2.66 4.07
N CYS A 70 -10.12 2.61 4.84
CA CYS A 70 -9.26 3.78 5.02
C CYS A 70 -8.68 4.22 3.65
N ALA A 71 -8.29 3.27 2.82
CA ALA A 71 -7.77 3.51 1.48
C ALA A 71 -8.78 4.15 0.51
N SER A 72 -10.08 4.13 0.83
CA SER A 72 -11.11 4.77 0.00
C SER A 72 -10.99 6.29 -0.04
N CYS A 73 -10.42 6.91 1.01
CA CYS A 73 -10.16 8.35 1.05
C CYS A 73 -8.66 8.70 1.22
N HIS A 74 -7.83 7.73 1.59
CA HIS A 74 -6.40 7.93 1.78
C HIS A 74 -5.60 7.25 0.66
N GLU A 75 -5.66 7.81 -0.56
CA GLU A 75 -5.06 7.23 -1.77
C GLU A 75 -3.53 7.44 -1.80
N PRO A 76 -2.69 6.39 -1.93
CA PRO A 76 -1.23 6.53 -1.97
C PRO A 76 -0.73 7.49 -3.06
N ASP A 77 -1.33 7.43 -4.26
CA ASP A 77 -0.97 8.27 -5.42
C ASP A 77 -1.26 9.76 -5.21
N ARG A 78 -1.98 10.09 -4.13
CA ARG A 78 -2.38 11.45 -3.76
C ARG A 78 -1.89 11.79 -2.36
N ALA A 79 -0.74 11.24 -1.98
CA ALA A 79 -0.13 11.41 -0.68
C ALA A 79 -1.10 11.10 0.48
N PHE A 80 -1.87 10.02 0.32
CA PHE A 80 -2.88 9.55 1.28
C PHE A 80 -4.02 10.55 1.50
N THR A 81 -4.51 11.18 0.43
CA THR A 81 -5.70 12.04 0.43
C THR A 81 -6.64 11.69 -0.73
N ASP A 82 -7.87 12.24 -0.74
CA ASP A 82 -8.86 12.09 -1.82
C ASP A 82 -9.01 13.38 -2.66
N GLY A 83 -8.20 14.40 -2.34
CA GLY A 83 -8.24 15.75 -2.89
C GLY A 83 -9.62 16.41 -2.94
N LEU A 84 -10.54 16.02 -2.07
CA LEU A 84 -11.76 16.76 -1.81
C LEU A 84 -11.48 17.84 -0.75
N ALA A 85 -12.24 18.93 -0.79
CA ALA A 85 -12.13 19.98 0.22
C ALA A 85 -12.60 19.51 1.61
N LEU A 86 -13.57 18.59 1.63
CA LEU A 86 -14.11 17.95 2.83
C LEU A 86 -14.30 16.46 2.52
N ALA A 87 -14.01 15.62 3.52
CA ALA A 87 -14.23 14.19 3.42
C ALA A 87 -15.72 13.88 3.24
N MET A 88 -16.00 12.90 2.38
CA MET A 88 -17.34 12.34 2.22
C MET A 88 -17.47 11.12 3.12
N GLY A 89 -18.36 11.19 4.11
CA GLY A 89 -18.71 10.06 4.95
C GLY A 89 -19.42 8.95 4.18
N ARG A 90 -19.52 7.78 4.83
CA ARG A 90 -20.23 6.60 4.30
C ARG A 90 -21.65 6.90 3.82
N ASP A 91 -22.35 7.81 4.48
CA ASP A 91 -23.73 8.22 4.17
C ASP A 91 -23.81 9.33 3.12
N GLY A 92 -22.67 9.72 2.53
CA GLY A 92 -22.59 10.81 1.57
C GLY A 92 -22.67 12.20 2.20
N LEU A 93 -22.63 12.29 3.54
CA LEU A 93 -22.56 13.56 4.24
C LEU A 93 -21.12 14.06 4.27
N LYS A 94 -20.94 15.37 4.09
CA LYS A 94 -19.63 16.01 4.28
C LYS A 94 -19.37 16.17 5.77
N ALA A 95 -18.17 15.83 6.19
CA ALA A 95 -17.68 16.12 7.55
C ALA A 95 -17.42 17.62 7.73
#